data_AF-A0A975IDH1-F1
#
_entry.id   AF-A0A975IDH1-F1
#
_cell.length_a   1.000
_cell.length_b   1.000
_cell.length_c   1.000
_cell.angle_alpha   90.00
_cell.angle_beta   90.00
_cell.angle_gamma   90.00
#
_symmetry.space_group_name_H-M   'P 1'
#
loop_
_entity.id
_entity.type
_entity.pdbx_description
1 polymer ?
#
loop_
_entity_poly.entity_id
_entity_poly.type
_entity_poly.pdbx_seq_one_letter_code
_entity_poly.pdbx_strand_id
1 'polypeptide(L)'
;MAAEPIPTFNVTFEPGCRNNWHIHRAKTGGGQLLICVYGRGWYQEWGEKPRELHTGDIVNIPANVKHWHGAAKDSWFQHIAQEIPGEEKQNEWYEPVDEGQYVILP
;
A
#
# COMPACT_ATOMS: atom_id res chain seq x y z
N MET A 1 25.66 10.42 15.54
CA MET A 1 25.27 10.55 14.12
C MET A 1 23.76 10.64 14.09
N ALA A 2 23.17 11.63 13.40
CA ALA A 2 21.71 11.65 13.22
C ALA A 2 21.32 10.46 12.34
N ALA A 3 20.25 9.76 12.70
CA ALA A 3 19.70 8.71 11.83
C ALA A 3 19.26 9.35 10.50
N GLU A 4 19.46 8.63 9.39
CA GLU A 4 18.95 9.09 8.10
C GLU A 4 17.41 9.21 8.16
N PRO A 5 16.83 10.23 7.51
CA PRO A 5 15.38 10.40 7.49
C PRO A 5 14.73 9.24 6.73
N ILE A 6 13.62 8.73 7.28
CA ILE A 6 12.84 7.67 6.64
C ILE A 6 11.98 8.31 5.52
N PRO A 7 12.11 7.87 4.26
CA PRO A 7 11.27 8.36 3.17
C PRO A 7 9.79 8.18 3.53
N THR A 8 9.06 9.31 3.55
CA THR A 8 7.68 9.39 4.03
C THR A 8 6.86 10.20 3.04
N PHE A 9 5.74 9.66 2.58
CA PHE A 9 4.89 10.24 1.53
C PHE A 9 3.45 10.31 2.01
N ASN A 10 2.76 11.43 1.80
CA ASN A 10 1.32 11.53 1.98
C ASN A 10 0.64 11.27 0.63
N VAL A 11 -0.21 10.25 0.57
CA VAL A 11 -0.86 9.80 -0.67
C VAL A 11 -2.38 9.86 -0.49
N THR A 12 -3.05 10.51 -1.45
CA THR A 12 -4.51 10.58 -1.52
C THR A 12 -5.01 9.85 -2.75
N PHE A 13 -5.94 8.92 -2.57
CA PHE A 13 -6.69 8.25 -3.62
C PHE A 13 -8.13 8.81 -3.66
N GLU A 14 -8.57 9.24 -4.84
CA GLU A 14 -9.98 9.50 -5.11
C GLU A 14 -10.80 8.20 -5.11
N PRO A 15 -12.14 8.24 -4.94
CA PRO A 15 -12.97 7.03 -4.97
C PRO A 15 -12.70 6.17 -6.21
N GLY A 16 -12.47 4.87 -6.00
CA GLY A 16 -12.13 3.93 -7.08
C GLY A 16 -10.64 3.88 -7.46
N CYS A 17 -9.84 4.89 -7.08
CA CYS A 17 -8.44 4.97 -7.44
C CYS A 17 -7.59 4.02 -6.58
N ARG A 18 -6.69 3.31 -7.24
CA ARG A 18 -5.78 2.33 -6.63
C ARG A 18 -4.54 2.19 -7.47
N ASN A 19 -3.45 1.77 -6.84
CA ASN A 19 -2.25 1.43 -7.58
C ASN A 19 -2.37 0.06 -8.26
N ASN A 20 -1.48 -0.19 -9.23
CA ASN A 20 -1.30 -1.53 -9.77
C ASN A 20 -0.70 -2.44 -8.70
N TRP A 21 -0.79 -3.75 -8.95
CA TRP A 21 0.00 -4.69 -8.19
C TRP A 21 1.49 -4.32 -8.26
N HIS A 22 2.18 -4.38 -7.13
CA HIS A 22 3.61 -4.07 -7.07
C HIS A 22 4.31 -4.78 -5.92
N ILE A 23 5.63 -4.78 -5.97
CA ILE A 23 6.51 -5.33 -4.94
C ILE A 23 7.56 -4.28 -4.56
N HIS A 24 7.72 -4.06 -3.27
CA HIS A 24 8.91 -3.41 -2.70
C HIS A 24 9.99 -4.46 -2.48
N ARG A 25 10.96 -4.56 -3.41
CA ARG A 25 12.10 -5.47 -3.32
C ARG A 25 13.13 -4.95 -2.33
N ALA A 26 13.72 -5.85 -1.57
CA ALA A 26 14.92 -5.61 -0.77
C ALA A 26 15.64 -6.95 -0.53
N LYS A 27 16.97 -6.89 -0.42
CA LYS A 27 17.80 -8.06 -0.09
C LYS A 27 17.79 -8.39 1.40
N THR A 28 17.84 -7.36 2.24
CA THR A 28 17.74 -7.43 3.70
C THR A 28 16.90 -6.26 4.21
N GLY A 29 16.07 -6.49 5.24
CA GLY A 29 15.13 -5.48 5.75
C GLY A 29 14.10 -5.07 4.69
N GLY A 30 13.79 -3.77 4.63
CA GLY A 30 12.90 -3.18 3.63
C GLY A 30 11.41 -3.43 3.88
N GLY A 31 10.60 -3.12 2.86
CA GLY A 31 9.15 -3.16 2.92
C GLY A 31 8.53 -1.76 3.04
N GLN A 32 7.24 -1.74 3.37
CA GLN A 32 6.47 -0.51 3.45
C GLN A 32 5.56 -0.54 4.67
N LEU A 33 5.38 0.63 5.30
CA LEU A 33 4.38 0.85 6.33
C LEU A 33 3.35 1.86 5.83
N LEU A 34 2.07 1.50 5.91
CA LEU A 34 0.96 2.43 5.68
C LEU A 34 0.35 2.83 7.02
N ILE A 35 0.15 4.13 7.20
CA ILE A 35 -0.59 4.70 8.33
C ILE A 35 -1.81 5.41 7.73
N CYS A 36 -2.99 4.83 7.91
CA CYS A 36 -4.23 5.33 7.33
C CYS A 36 -4.70 6.57 8.11
N VAL A 37 -4.82 7.72 7.44
CA VAL A 37 -5.12 9.00 8.11
C VAL A 37 -6.48 9.55 7.77
N TYR A 38 -7.12 9.12 6.67
CA TYR A 38 -8.46 9.56 6.31
C TYR A 38 -9.20 8.55 5.42
N GLY A 39 -10.52 8.46 5.64
CA GLY A 39 -11.44 7.81 4.72
C GLY A 39 -11.40 6.28 4.77
N ARG A 40 -11.81 5.65 3.66
CA ARG A 40 -11.95 4.19 3.57
C ARG A 40 -11.26 3.66 2.32
N GLY A 41 -10.44 2.63 2.51
CA GLY A 41 -9.61 2.05 1.48
C GLY A 41 -9.55 0.53 1.54
N TRP A 42 -8.71 -0.03 0.67
CA TRP A 42 -8.44 -1.45 0.58
C TRP A 42 -6.94 -1.68 0.49
N TYR A 43 -6.50 -2.80 1.06
CA TYR A 43 -5.18 -3.38 0.86
C TYR A 43 -5.34 -4.88 0.60
N GLN A 44 -4.50 -5.43 -0.27
CA GLN A 44 -4.51 -6.87 -0.53
C GLN A 44 -3.12 -7.37 -0.90
N GLU A 45 -2.72 -8.49 -0.29
CA GLU A 45 -1.58 -9.30 -0.74
C GLU A 45 -2.02 -10.33 -1.79
N TRP A 46 -1.10 -10.69 -2.68
CA TRP A 46 -1.39 -11.64 -3.74
C TRP A 46 -1.82 -13.01 -3.19
N GLY A 47 -3.02 -13.46 -3.56
CA GLY A 47 -3.60 -14.72 -3.09
C GLY A 47 -4.38 -14.61 -1.77
N GLU A 48 -4.29 -13.49 -1.08
CA GLU A 48 -5.00 -13.24 0.17
C GLU A 48 -6.33 -12.51 -0.04
N LYS A 49 -7.17 -12.50 0.98
CA LYS A 49 -8.42 -11.73 0.95
C LYS A 49 -8.12 -10.23 1.06
N PRO A 50 -8.85 -9.36 0.31
CA PRO A 50 -8.79 -7.93 0.52
C PRO A 50 -9.15 -7.55 1.96
N ARG A 51 -8.33 -6.68 2.55
CA ARG A 51 -8.52 -6.08 3.86
C ARG A 51 -9.04 -4.65 3.69
N GLU A 52 -10.20 -4.38 4.26
CA GLU A 52 -10.73 -3.02 4.35
C GLU A 52 -9.87 -2.19 5.32
N LEU A 53 -9.63 -0.93 4.99
CA LEU A 53 -8.82 0.00 5.76
C LEU A 53 -9.63 1.23 6.16
N HIS A 54 -9.43 1.67 7.39
CA HIS A 54 -10.05 2.84 8.00
C HIS A 54 -8.99 3.76 8.61
N THR A 55 -9.36 5.02 8.88
CA THR A 55 -8.52 5.94 9.66
C THR A 55 -8.05 5.31 10.97
N GLY A 56 -6.75 5.38 11.23
CA GLY A 56 -6.09 4.78 12.39
C GLY A 56 -5.49 3.39 12.12
N ASP A 57 -5.87 2.72 11.02
CA ASP A 57 -5.27 1.44 10.65
C ASP A 57 -3.81 1.59 10.25
N ILE A 58 -3.03 0.58 10.64
CA ILE A 58 -1.63 0.42 10.24
C ILE A 58 -1.49 -0.88 9.44
N VAL A 59 -0.77 -0.80 8.32
CA VAL A 59 -0.44 -1.95 7.48
C VAL A 59 1.08 -2.05 7.36
N ASN A 60 1.65 -3.11 7.91
CA ASN A 60 3.04 -3.47 7.68
C ASN A 60 3.10 -4.43 6.49
N ILE A 61 3.83 -4.04 5.45
CA ILE A 61 3.94 -4.77 4.19
C ILE A 61 5.40 -5.23 4.07
N PRO A 62 5.69 -6.52 4.34
CA PRO A 62 7.05 -7.03 4.25
C PRO A 62 7.66 -6.84 2.86
N ALA A 63 8.98 -6.70 2.80
CA ALA A 63 9.69 -6.72 1.53
C ALA A 63 9.35 -7.99 0.73
N ASN A 64 9.34 -7.88 -0.60
CA ASN A 64 9.09 -8.96 -1.54
C ASN A 64 7.65 -9.49 -1.59
N VAL A 65 6.70 -8.86 -0.89
CA VAL A 65 5.26 -9.17 -0.98
C VAL A 65 4.62 -8.41 -2.13
N LYS A 66 3.94 -9.14 -3.05
CA LYS A 66 3.13 -8.55 -4.12
C LYS A 66 1.81 -8.08 -3.54
N HIS A 67 1.50 -6.81 -3.68
CA HIS A 67 0.32 -6.20 -3.08
C HIS A 67 -0.22 -5.02 -3.90
N TRP A 68 -1.42 -4.58 -3.58
CA TRP A 68 -1.98 -3.29 -3.98
C TRP A 68 -2.68 -2.63 -2.81
N HIS A 69 -2.90 -1.32 -2.92
CA HIS A 69 -3.74 -0.57 -2.02
C HIS A 69 -4.36 0.64 -2.74
N GLY A 70 -5.49 1.11 -2.23
CA GLY A 70 -6.23 2.21 -2.83
C GLY A 70 -7.49 2.57 -2.07
N ALA A 71 -8.27 3.46 -2.64
CA ALA A 71 -9.56 3.88 -2.11
C ALA A 71 -10.62 2.77 -2.24
N ALA A 72 -11.68 2.88 -1.42
CA ALA A 72 -12.94 2.23 -1.74
C ALA A 72 -13.61 2.91 -2.94
N LYS A 73 -14.53 2.21 -3.60
CA LYS A 73 -15.18 2.70 -4.84
C LYS A 73 -16.00 3.98 -4.65
N ASP A 74 -16.41 4.27 -3.43
CA ASP A 74 -17.34 5.33 -3.02
C ASP A 74 -16.78 6.24 -1.92
N SER A 75 -15.48 6.13 -1.59
CA SER A 75 -14.85 6.90 -0.53
C SER A 75 -13.46 7.37 -0.94
N TRP A 76 -13.08 8.58 -0.51
CA TRP A 76 -11.69 9.00 -0.58
C TRP A 76 -10.87 8.19 0.42
N PHE A 77 -9.57 8.02 0.14
CA PHE A 77 -8.65 7.38 1.07
C PHE A 77 -7.32 8.11 1.11
N GLN A 78 -6.80 8.34 2.31
CA GLN A 78 -5.48 8.93 2.50
C GLN A 78 -4.68 8.12 3.50
N HIS A 79 -3.40 7.92 3.19
CA HIS A 79 -2.45 7.33 4.10
C HIS A 79 -1.07 7.99 3.98
N ILE A 80 -0.31 7.89 5.06
CA ILE A 80 1.13 8.11 5.05
C ILE A 80 1.78 6.78 4.65
N ALA A 81 2.63 6.78 3.63
CA ALA A 81 3.47 5.64 3.26
C ALA A 81 4.90 5.89 3.71
N GLN A 82 5.48 4.95 4.44
CA GLN A 82 6.89 4.97 4.83
C GLN A 82 7.63 3.79 4.20
N GLU A 83 8.77 4.07 3.60
CA GLU A 83 9.66 3.00 3.13
C GLU A 83 10.57 2.56 4.27
N ILE A 84 10.45 1.29 4.66
CA ILE A 84 11.27 0.74 5.74
C ILE A 84 12.73 0.64 5.28
N PRO A 85 13.72 0.99 6.13
CA PRO A 85 15.13 0.83 5.81
C PRO A 85 15.48 -0.60 5.40
N GLY A 86 16.29 -0.73 4.34
CA GLY A 86 16.72 -2.01 3.79
C GLY A 86 17.81 -1.83 2.75
N GLU A 87 18.43 -2.93 2.35
CA GLU A 87 19.53 -2.94 1.38
C GLU A 87 19.05 -3.33 -0.02
N GLU A 88 19.65 -2.71 -1.05
CA GLU A 88 19.36 -2.98 -2.48
C GLU A 88 17.85 -2.85 -2.81
N LYS A 89 17.21 -1.77 -2.33
CA LYS A 89 15.77 -1.53 -2.51
C LYS A 89 15.40 -1.22 -3.96
N GLN A 90 14.29 -1.76 -4.44
CA GLN A 90 13.70 -1.44 -5.75
C GLN A 90 12.18 -1.61 -5.75
N ASN A 91 11.46 -0.82 -6.54
CA ASN A 91 10.04 -1.02 -6.80
C ASN A 91 9.85 -1.78 -8.10
N GLU A 92 9.06 -2.84 -8.08
CA GLU A 92 8.70 -3.64 -9.24
C GLU A 92 7.18 -3.56 -9.46
N TRP A 93 6.77 -3.04 -10.62
CA TRP A 93 5.36 -2.81 -10.96
C TRP A 93 4.83 -3.92 -11.87
N TYR A 94 3.58 -4.29 -11.66
CA TYR A 94 2.89 -5.38 -12.35
C TYR A 94 1.58 -4.90 -12.98
N GLU A 95 0.69 -5.84 -13.31
CA GLU A 95 -0.61 -5.58 -13.91
C GLU A 95 -1.55 -4.74 -13.01
N PRO A 96 -2.52 -4.03 -13.62
CA PRO A 96 -3.62 -3.44 -12.87
C PRO A 96 -4.40 -4.47 -12.05
N VAL A 97 -5.01 -4.02 -10.96
CA VAL A 97 -5.97 -4.82 -10.19
C VAL A 97 -7.18 -5.12 -11.08
N ASP A 98 -7.58 -6.39 -11.16
CA ASP A 98 -8.73 -6.81 -11.95
C ASP A 98 -9.99 -6.02 -11.56
N GLU A 99 -10.61 -5.37 -12.55
CA GLU A 99 -11.76 -4.49 -12.31
C GLU A 99 -12.94 -5.29 -11.75
N GLY A 100 -13.20 -6.50 -12.26
CA GLY A 100 -14.31 -7.35 -11.84
C GLY A 100 -14.21 -7.77 -10.38
N GLN A 101 -13.00 -8.08 -9.91
CA GLN A 101 -12.71 -8.35 -8.51
C GLN A 101 -12.83 -7.10 -7.62
N TYR A 102 -12.41 -5.94 -8.12
CA TYR A 102 -12.43 -4.69 -7.36
C TYR A 102 -13.85 -4.15 -7.15
N VAL A 103 -14.69 -4.11 -8.19
CA VAL A 103 -16.03 -3.49 -8.10
C VAL A 103 -17.00 -4.22 -7.17
N ILE A 104 -16.76 -5.51 -6.92
CA ILE A 104 -17.55 -6.33 -6.00
C ILE A 104 -17.13 -6.19 -4.54
N LEU A 105 -16.00 -5.52 -4.26
CA LEU A 105 -15.63 -5.20 -2.88
C LEU A 105 -16.70 -4.28 -2.26
N PRO A 106 -17.01 -4.44 -0.97
CA PRO A 106 -17.99 -3.61 -0.27
C PRO A 106 -17.83 -2.11 -0.53
#